data_AF-A0A3C1HXR0-F1
#
_entry.id   AF-A0A3C1HXR0-F1
#
_cell.length_a   1.000
_cell.length_b   1.000
_cell.length_c   1.000
_cell.angle_alpha   90.00
_cell.angle_beta   90.00
_cell.angle_gamma   90.00
#
_symmetry.space_group_name_H-M   'P 1'
#
loop_
_entity.id
_entity.type
_entity.pdbx_description
1 polymer ?
#
loop_
_entity_poly.entity_id
_entity_poly.type
_entity_poly.pdbx_seq_one_letter_code
_entity_poly.pdbx_strand_id
1 'polypeptide(L)'
;MCANLHSIQNERIVSQSSDAQSKTKSVCLEVFISPESDFFDGHFPAFKLFPAVAQIYLVDRFAKKYLGLEGFAKEIKRVKFPSPVMPGATVLLSLEQDLLSGTLSFSLCDSVQKDKVYSSGTAVL
;
A
#
# COMPACT_ATOMS: atom_id res chain seq x y z
N MET A 1 -7.07 0.93 17.89
CA MET A 1 -5.76 0.39 17.46
C MET A 1 -6.03 -0.59 16.33
N CYS A 2 -5.62 -0.32 15.09
CA CYS A 2 -5.76 -1.32 14.03
C CYS A 2 -4.85 -2.51 14.38
N ALA A 3 -5.44 -3.66 14.71
CA ALA A 3 -4.69 -4.88 15.02
C ALA A 3 -3.75 -5.21 13.86
N ASN A 4 -2.56 -5.73 14.15
CA ASN A 4 -1.67 -6.22 13.12
C ASN A 4 -2.22 -7.53 12.54
N LEU A 5 -3.18 -7.40 11.64
CA LEU A 5 -3.75 -8.51 10.89
C LEU A 5 -2.80 -8.88 9.75
N HIS A 6 -2.73 -10.18 9.44
CA HIS A 6 -2.08 -10.76 8.26
C HIS A 6 -0.54 -10.75 8.24
N SER A 7 0.12 -10.73 9.39
CA SER A 7 1.58 -10.79 9.51
C SER A 7 2.33 -9.68 8.73
N ILE A 8 1.72 -8.51 8.59
CA ILE A 8 2.38 -7.35 7.97
C ILE A 8 3.29 -6.70 9.00
N GLN A 9 4.61 -6.75 8.79
CA GLN A 9 5.60 -6.46 9.84
C GLN A 9 6.50 -5.26 9.49
N ASN A 10 7.25 -4.79 10.48
CA ASN A 10 8.29 -3.76 10.34
C ASN A 10 7.81 -2.47 9.65
N GLU A 11 6.55 -2.09 9.91
CA GLU A 11 5.95 -0.85 9.42
C GLU A 11 6.77 0.36 9.93
N ARG A 12 7.39 1.08 9.00
CA ARG A 12 8.24 2.25 9.28
C ARG A 12 7.89 3.40 8.34
N ILE A 13 7.69 4.60 8.91
CA ILE A 13 7.54 5.82 8.10
C ILE A 13 8.91 6.21 7.53
N VAL A 14 8.99 6.27 6.21
CA VAL A 14 10.17 6.76 5.46
C VAL A 14 10.07 8.27 5.24
N SER A 15 8.89 8.76 4.91
CA SER A 15 8.58 10.19 4.83
C SER A 15 7.10 10.43 5.06
N GLN A 16 6.75 11.62 5.54
CA GLN A 16 5.37 12.06 5.68
C GLN A 16 5.31 13.57 5.48
N SER A 17 4.32 14.05 4.76
CA SER A 17 4.04 15.48 4.65
C SER A 17 2.55 15.77 4.75
N SER A 18 2.26 16.90 5.37
CA SER A 18 0.93 17.49 5.42
C SER A 18 1.09 18.98 5.18
N ASP A 19 1.00 19.38 3.92
CA ASP A 19 1.13 20.79 3.55
C ASP A 19 -0.26 21.43 3.52
N ALA A 20 -0.51 22.28 4.51
CA ALA A 20 -1.75 23.02 4.66
C ALA A 20 -1.98 24.03 3.53
N GLN A 21 -0.91 24.51 2.86
CA GLN A 21 -1.01 25.34 1.67
C GLN A 21 -1.26 24.51 0.39
N SER A 22 -0.63 23.34 0.26
CA SER A 22 -0.74 22.50 -0.96
C SER A 22 -2.02 21.65 -1.04
N LYS A 23 -2.83 21.57 0.03
CA LYS A 23 -4.04 20.72 0.10
C LYS A 23 -3.76 19.25 -0.23
N THR A 24 -2.56 18.79 0.10
CA THR A 24 -2.12 17.41 -0.14
C THR A 24 -1.59 16.81 1.17
N LYS A 25 -1.94 15.56 1.44
CA LYS A 25 -1.34 14.75 2.51
C LYS A 25 -0.65 13.55 1.87
N SER A 26 0.59 13.29 2.26
CA SER A 26 1.32 12.13 1.75
C SER A 26 2.09 11.40 2.83
N VAL A 27 2.29 10.10 2.62
CA VAL A 27 3.12 9.25 3.45
C VAL A 27 3.79 8.19 2.59
N CYS A 28 5.06 7.90 2.89
CA CYS A 28 5.80 6.78 2.33
C CYS A 28 6.18 5.84 3.49
N LEU A 29 5.83 4.57 3.36
CA LEU A 29 6.04 3.54 4.36
C LEU A 29 6.92 2.44 3.81
N GLU A 30 7.84 1.96 4.63
CA GLU A 30 8.50 0.68 4.42
C GLU A 30 7.79 -0.40 5.22
N VAL A 31 7.56 -1.55 4.60
CA VAL A 31 6.80 -2.65 5.19
C VAL A 31 7.40 -3.98 4.76
N PHE A 32 7.51 -4.93 5.69
CA PHE A 32 7.93 -6.30 5.41
C PHE A 32 6.72 -7.23 5.25
N ILE A 33 6.65 -7.91 4.10
CA ILE A 33 5.63 -8.90 3.78
C ILE A 33 6.15 -10.28 4.23
N SER A 34 5.85 -10.63 5.48
CA SER A 34 6.26 -11.90 6.10
C SER A 34 5.81 -13.10 5.24
N PRO A 35 6.70 -14.08 4.96
CA PRO A 35 6.31 -15.32 4.30
C PRO A 35 5.20 -16.12 5.00
N GLU A 36 4.99 -15.85 6.29
CA GLU A 36 3.97 -16.41 7.17
C GLU A 36 2.65 -15.62 7.15
N SER A 37 2.49 -14.67 6.22
CA SER A 37 1.21 -14.01 5.97
C SER A 37 0.18 -15.00 5.45
N ASP A 38 -1.01 -14.99 6.05
CA ASP A 38 -2.18 -15.77 5.63
C ASP A 38 -2.66 -15.39 4.21
N PHE A 39 -2.26 -14.22 3.69
CA PHE A 39 -2.50 -13.86 2.29
C PHE A 39 -1.83 -14.79 1.27
N PHE A 40 -0.85 -15.60 1.70
CA PHE A 40 -0.24 -16.63 0.85
C PHE A 40 -0.95 -17.99 0.94
N ASP A 41 -1.93 -18.16 1.85
CA ASP A 41 -2.66 -19.42 2.00
C ASP A 41 -3.57 -19.63 0.79
N GLY A 42 -3.27 -20.67 0.01
CA GLY A 42 -3.96 -20.94 -1.26
C GLY A 42 -3.52 -20.08 -2.45
N HIS A 43 -2.53 -19.17 -2.30
CA HIS A 43 -2.12 -18.22 -3.35
C HIS A 43 -0.62 -18.24 -3.67
N PHE A 44 -0.14 -19.08 -4.59
CA PHE A 44 -0.70 -20.34 -5.07
C PHE A 44 0.10 -21.49 -4.44
N PRO A 45 -0.45 -22.72 -4.29
CA PRO A 45 0.25 -23.81 -3.60
C PRO A 45 1.68 -24.09 -4.10
N ALA A 46 1.90 -23.96 -5.41
CA ALA A 46 3.21 -24.16 -6.04
C ALA A 46 4.00 -22.86 -6.32
N PHE A 47 3.36 -21.69 -6.22
CA PHE A 47 3.98 -20.39 -6.49
C PHE A 47 3.33 -19.28 -5.67
N LYS A 48 3.89 -19.03 -4.48
CA LYS A 48 3.35 -18.01 -3.58
C LYS A 48 3.66 -16.61 -4.08
N LEU A 49 2.63 -15.77 -4.18
CA LEU A 49 2.76 -14.34 -4.47
C LEU A 49 1.71 -13.55 -3.72
N PHE A 50 2.02 -12.31 -3.37
CA PHE A 50 1.13 -11.48 -2.58
C PHE A 50 -0.01 -10.99 -3.49
N PRO A 51 -1.26 -11.39 -3.22
CA PRO A 51 -2.35 -11.19 -4.15
C PRO A 51 -2.69 -9.70 -4.30
N ALA A 52 -3.27 -9.34 -5.44
CA ALA A 52 -3.66 -7.96 -5.74
C ALA A 52 -4.55 -7.35 -4.64
N VAL A 53 -5.51 -8.12 -4.12
CA VAL A 53 -6.40 -7.68 -3.03
C VAL A 53 -5.63 -7.36 -1.74
N ALA A 54 -4.56 -8.08 -1.44
CA ALA A 54 -3.73 -7.82 -0.27
C ALA A 54 -2.89 -6.55 -0.43
N GLN A 55 -2.41 -6.26 -1.64
CA GLN A 55 -1.75 -4.97 -1.94
C GLN A 55 -2.73 -3.79 -1.76
N ILE A 56 -3.97 -3.94 -2.22
CA ILE A 56 -5.02 -2.92 -2.01
C ILE A 56 -5.40 -2.80 -0.53
N TYR A 57 -5.40 -3.91 0.23
CA TYR A 57 -5.58 -3.88 1.68
C TYR A 57 -4.52 -3.02 2.38
N LEU A 58 -3.25 -3.09 1.96
CA LEU A 58 -2.20 -2.21 2.51
C LEU A 58 -2.51 -0.73 2.24
N VAL A 59 -2.97 -0.40 1.02
CA VAL A 59 -3.39 0.96 0.66
C VAL A 59 -4.51 1.44 1.60
N ASP A 60 -5.58 0.64 1.78
CA ASP A 60 -6.68 0.97 2.68
C ASP A 60 -6.23 1.16 4.13
N ARG A 61 -5.56 0.14 4.68
CA ARG A 61 -5.10 0.10 6.07
C ARG A 61 -4.25 1.32 6.40
N PHE A 62 -3.27 1.62 5.55
CA PHE A 62 -2.30 2.68 5.83
C PHE A 62 -2.82 4.07 5.47
N ALA A 63 -3.70 4.22 4.47
CA ALA A 63 -4.35 5.50 4.22
C ALA A 63 -5.27 5.90 5.39
N LYS A 64 -6.04 4.96 5.94
CA LYS A 64 -6.81 5.17 7.17
C LYS A 64 -5.91 5.55 8.34
N LYS A 65 -4.84 4.78 8.56
CA LYS A 65 -3.94 4.97 9.70
C LYS A 65 -3.15 6.28 9.66
N TYR A 66 -2.64 6.69 8.50
CA TYR A 66 -1.66 7.79 8.40
C TYR A 66 -2.17 9.04 7.70
N LEU A 67 -3.20 8.94 6.86
CA LEU A 67 -3.84 10.11 6.21
C LEU A 67 -5.16 10.49 6.90
N GLY A 68 -5.69 9.62 7.75
CA GLY A 68 -6.91 9.85 8.52
C GLY A 68 -8.19 9.65 7.69
N LEU A 69 -8.17 8.74 6.72
CA LEU A 69 -9.38 8.39 5.96
C LEU A 69 -10.36 7.61 6.83
N GLU A 70 -11.65 7.91 6.71
CA GLU A 70 -12.71 7.24 7.48
C GLU A 70 -13.31 6.02 6.75
N GLY A 71 -13.06 5.88 5.45
CA GLY A 71 -13.56 4.80 4.61
C GLY A 71 -12.50 4.32 3.61
N PHE A 72 -12.80 3.22 2.92
CA PHE A 72 -12.04 2.86 1.72
C PHE A 72 -12.53 3.69 0.53
N ALA A 73 -11.75 3.70 -0.55
CA ALA A 73 -12.13 4.37 -1.79
C ALA A 73 -13.49 3.90 -2.32
N LYS A 74 -14.29 4.85 -2.81
CA LYS A 74 -15.56 4.60 -3.50
C LYS A 74 -15.34 3.82 -4.79
N GLU A 75 -14.24 4.12 -5.48
CA GLU A 75 -13.90 3.54 -6.77
C GLU A 75 -12.38 3.50 -6.95
N ILE A 76 -11.85 2.40 -7.48
CA ILE A 76 -10.48 2.34 -7.99
C ILE A 76 -10.52 2.67 -9.49
N LYS A 77 -10.16 3.90 -9.86
CA LYS A 77 -10.16 4.38 -11.26
C LYS A 77 -9.22 3.58 -12.15
N ARG A 78 -8.05 3.23 -11.61
CA ARG A 78 -7.03 2.43 -12.30
C ARG A 78 -6.10 1.80 -11.28
N VAL A 79 -5.70 0.57 -11.58
CA VAL A 79 -4.59 -0.09 -10.91
C VAL A 79 -3.84 -0.96 -11.92
N LYS A 80 -2.52 -0.99 -11.81
CA LYS A 80 -1.63 -1.85 -12.59
C LYS A 80 -0.77 -2.67 -11.65
N PHE A 81 -0.48 -3.91 -12.03
CA PHE A 81 0.39 -4.84 -11.29
C PHE A 81 1.53 -5.34 -12.18
N PRO A 82 2.52 -4.50 -12.51
CA PRO A 82 3.57 -4.87 -13.47
C PRO A 82 4.57 -5.91 -12.94
N SER A 83 4.61 -6.20 -11.63
CA SER A 83 5.48 -7.23 -11.07
C SER A 83 4.88 -7.90 -9.83
N PRO A 84 5.15 -9.19 -9.59
CA PRO A 84 4.68 -9.89 -8.40
C PRO A 84 5.49 -9.47 -7.16
N VAL A 85 4.81 -9.39 -6.02
CA VAL A 85 5.45 -9.29 -4.70
C VAL A 85 5.63 -10.71 -4.17
N MET A 86 6.88 -11.08 -3.86
CA MET A 86 7.20 -12.41 -3.34
C MET A 86 7.13 -12.44 -1.81
N PRO A 87 6.91 -13.61 -1.20
CA PRO A 87 7.11 -13.81 0.24
C PRO A 87 8.47 -13.27 0.70
N GLY A 88 8.50 -12.53 1.80
CA GLY A 88 9.71 -11.94 2.35
C GLY A 88 10.17 -10.66 1.64
N ALA A 89 9.36 -10.07 0.77
CA ALA A 89 9.68 -8.78 0.17
C ALA A 89 9.54 -7.64 1.20
N THR A 90 10.51 -6.72 1.19
CA THR A 90 10.37 -5.42 1.84
C THR A 90 9.97 -4.39 0.79
N VAL A 91 8.81 -3.78 0.98
CA VAL A 91 8.16 -2.90 0.00
C VAL A 91 8.11 -1.46 0.50
N LEU A 92 8.16 -0.50 -0.41
CA LEU A 92 7.84 0.90 -0.16
C LEU A 92 6.43 1.18 -0.69
N LEU A 93 5.54 1.60 0.20
CA LEU A 93 4.20 2.07 -0.14
C LEU A 93 4.14 3.59 -0.02
N SER A 94 3.99 4.26 -1.15
CA SER A 94 3.70 5.70 -1.21
C SER A 94 2.21 5.92 -1.37
N LEU A 95 1.66 6.81 -0.55
CA LEU A 95 0.27 7.25 -0.57
C LEU A 95 0.23 8.78 -0.65
N GLU A 96 -0.61 9.31 -1.53
CA GLU A 96 -0.82 10.74 -1.70
C GLU A 96 -2.31 11.04 -1.87
N GLN A 97 -2.87 11.75 -0.90
CA GLN A 97 -4.24 12.23 -0.91
C GLN A 97 -4.27 13.68 -1.39
N ASP A 98 -4.97 13.92 -2.49
CA ASP A 98 -5.34 15.25 -2.96
C ASP A 98 -6.71 15.62 -2.37
N LEU A 99 -6.73 16.65 -1.52
CA LEU A 99 -7.95 17.12 -0.84
C LEU A 99 -8.87 17.96 -1.75
N LEU A 100 -8.36 18.46 -2.87
CA LEU A 100 -9.16 19.20 -3.85
C LEU A 100 -9.92 18.26 -4.77
N SER A 101 -9.22 17.28 -5.35
CA SER A 101 -9.85 16.33 -6.29
C SER A 101 -10.53 15.15 -5.60
N GLY A 102 -10.29 14.96 -4.29
CA GLY A 102 -10.83 13.82 -3.54
C GLY A 102 -10.25 12.50 -4.04
N THR A 103 -8.97 12.46 -4.37
CA THR A 103 -8.31 11.27 -4.91
C THR A 103 -7.17 10.79 -4.02
N LEU A 104 -6.91 9.48 -4.08
CA LEU A 104 -5.76 8.83 -3.46
C LEU A 104 -4.93 8.18 -4.56
N SER A 105 -3.71 8.66 -4.76
CA SER A 105 -2.70 8.00 -5.60
C SER A 105 -1.84 7.10 -4.73
N PHE A 106 -1.50 5.92 -5.24
CA PHE A 106 -0.61 4.99 -4.55
C PHE A 106 0.40 4.34 -5.48
N SER A 107 1.56 3.98 -4.91
CA SER A 107 2.59 3.19 -5.57
C SER A 107 3.24 2.25 -4.57
N LEU A 108 3.38 0.99 -4.95
CA LEU A 108 4.10 -0.05 -4.22
C LEU A 108 5.32 -0.46 -5.04
N CYS A 109 6.53 -0.32 -4.49
CA CYS A 109 7.76 -0.75 -5.15
C CYS A 109 8.71 -1.49 -4.20
N ASP A 110 9.78 -2.05 -4.74
CA ASP A 110 10.83 -2.68 -3.93
C ASP A 110 11.63 -1.65 -3.13
N SER A 111 11.94 -1.96 -1.88
CA SER A 111 12.69 -1.07 -0.99
C SER A 111 14.15 -0.87 -1.41
N VAL A 112 14.74 -1.85 -2.08
CA VAL A 112 16.13 -1.79 -2.56
C VAL A 112 16.16 -1.36 -4.03
N GLN A 113 15.36 -2.01 -4.88
CA GLN A 113 15.27 -1.73 -6.31
C GLN A 113 14.04 -0.87 -6.62
N LYS A 114 14.10 0.43 -6.34
CA LYS A 114 12.92 1.33 -6.45
C LYS A 114 12.25 1.36 -7.83
N ASP A 115 12.99 1.06 -8.90
CA ASP A 115 12.45 0.96 -10.26
C ASP A 115 11.56 -0.29 -10.48
N LYS A 116 11.68 -1.30 -9.59
CA LYS A 116 10.81 -2.47 -9.57
C LYS A 116 9.48 -2.11 -8.88
N VAL A 117 8.56 -1.58 -9.68
CA VAL A 117 7.19 -1.31 -9.26
C VAL A 117 6.40 -2.61 -9.18
N TYR A 118 5.75 -2.85 -8.05
CA TYR A 118 4.84 -3.96 -7.83
C TYR A 118 3.41 -3.61 -8.23
N SER A 119 2.94 -2.44 -7.81
CA SER A 119 1.66 -1.90 -8.24
C SER A 119 1.60 -0.39 -8.14
N SER A 120 0.71 0.22 -8.91
CA SER A 120 0.37 1.63 -8.78
C SER A 120 -1.05 1.89 -9.24
N GLY A 121 -1.66 2.94 -8.71
CA GLY A 121 -3.04 3.25 -9.03
C GLY A 121 -3.53 4.57 -8.46
N THR A 122 -4.79 4.85 -8.79
CA THR A 122 -5.52 6.01 -8.29
C THR A 122 -6.92 5.57 -7.91
N ALA A 123 -7.39 6.05 -6.77
CA ALA A 123 -8.72 5.78 -6.24
C ALA A 123 -9.45 7.10 -5.93
N VAL A 124 -10.78 7.06 -5.93
CA VAL A 124 -11.66 8.17 -5.54
C VAL A 124 -12.12 7.96 -4.11
N LEU A 125 -12.02 8.99 -3.28
CA LEU A 125 -12.39 9.00 -1.87
C LEU A 125 -13.83 9.51 -1.67
#